data_AF-A0A7S3Q4L3-F1
#
_entry.id   AF-A0A7S3Q4L3-F1
#
_cell.length_a   1.000
_cell.length_b   1.000
_cell.length_c   1.000
_cell.angle_alpha   90.00
_cell.angle_beta   90.00
_cell.angle_gamma   90.00
#
_symmetry.space_group_name_H-M   'P 1'
#
loop_
_entity.id
_entity.type
_entity.pdbx_description
1 polymer ?
#
loop_
_entity_poly.entity_id
_entity_poly.type
_entity_poly.pdbx_seq_one_letter_code
_entity_poly.pdbx_strand_id
1 'polypeptide(L)'
;KVFEYNSQGKWVHAHERNFNGNGAYDGLGWSVGISHDGTKVVMGSPYNDDIANNSGQVQVFKDNGTEWVQVGEDIDGEAGDYFGSSTGITGDGSRLVASAIGSNSATGKVQVFEK
;
A
#
# COMPACT_ATOMS: atom_id res chain seq x y z
N LYS A 1 -2.16 -6.57 8.67
CA LYS A 1 -2.26 -8.03 8.96
C LYS A 1 -3.02 -8.71 7.83
N VAL A 2 -2.68 -9.95 7.49
CA VAL A 2 -3.41 -10.76 6.50
C VAL A 2 -3.87 -12.05 7.16
N PHE A 3 -5.10 -12.48 6.86
CA PHE A 3 -5.70 -13.69 7.39
C PHE A 3 -6.20 -14.57 6.24
N GLU A 4 -6.08 -15.88 6.43
CA GLU A 4 -6.60 -16.90 5.52
C GLU A 4 -7.67 -17.73 6.20
N TYR A 5 -8.68 -18.14 5.44
CA TYR A 5 -9.75 -18.99 5.94
C TYR A 5 -9.42 -20.46 5.70
N ASN A 6 -9.25 -21.22 6.77
CA ASN A 6 -8.82 -22.61 6.68
C ASN A 6 -9.98 -23.60 6.49
N SER A 7 -9.65 -24.85 6.18
CA SER A 7 -10.63 -25.94 5.99
C SER A 7 -11.44 -26.31 7.23
N GLN A 8 -11.03 -25.83 8.41
CA GLN A 8 -11.75 -26.01 9.68
C GLN A 8 -12.76 -24.89 9.94
N GLY A 9 -12.92 -23.96 9.00
CA GLY A 9 -13.85 -22.85 9.11
C GLY A 9 -13.37 -21.73 10.02
N LYS A 10 -12.05 -21.49 10.09
CA LYS A 10 -11.45 -20.45 10.94
C LYS A 10 -10.58 -19.51 10.14
N TRP A 11 -10.61 -18.23 10.51
CA TRP A 11 -9.60 -17.26 10.11
C TRP A 11 -8.32 -17.50 10.91
N VAL A 12 -7.22 -17.72 10.21
CA VAL A 12 -5.88 -17.89 10.77
C VAL A 12 -4.95 -16.84 10.18
N HIS A 13 -3.88 -16.49 10.88
CA HIS A 13 -2.87 -15.62 10.32
C HIS A 13 -2.26 -16.27 9.09
N ALA A 14 -2.23 -15.54 7.97
CA ALA A 14 -1.48 -15.98 6.78
C ALA A 14 0.01 -16.06 7.14
N HIS A 15 0.49 -15.02 7.84
CA HIS A 15 1.84 -14.93 8.42
C HIS A 15 1.81 -14.10 9.71
N GLU A 16 2.76 -14.32 10.60
CA GLU A 16 2.86 -13.63 11.90
C GLU A 16 3.40 -12.19 11.79
N ARG A 17 3.98 -11.80 10.64
CA ARG A 17 4.58 -10.47 10.44
C ARG A 17 3.52 -9.42 10.14
N ASN A 18 3.56 -8.30 10.87
CA ASN A 18 2.77 -7.12 10.56
C ASN A 18 3.45 -6.28 9.48
N PHE A 19 2.65 -5.59 8.66
CA PHE A 19 3.12 -4.44 7.91
C PHE A 19 3.30 -3.28 8.88
N ASN A 20 4.43 -2.59 8.82
CA ASN A 20 4.72 -1.44 9.66
C ASN A 20 5.01 -0.24 8.76
N GLY A 21 4.42 0.91 9.10
CA GLY A 21 4.78 2.18 8.49
C GLY A 21 6.10 2.71 9.08
N ASN A 22 6.65 3.72 8.44
CA ASN A 22 7.96 4.27 8.77
C ASN A 22 7.91 5.27 9.95
N GLY A 23 6.77 5.94 10.17
CA GLY A 23 6.58 6.93 11.22
C GLY A 23 5.28 6.79 12.01
N ALA A 24 5.24 7.48 13.15
CA ALA A 24 4.01 7.64 13.92
C ALA A 24 3.06 8.58 13.18
N TYR A 25 1.78 8.21 13.10
CA TYR A 25 0.71 8.99 12.46
C TYR A 25 0.71 9.04 10.92
N ASP A 26 1.69 8.42 10.25
CA ASP A 26 1.77 8.34 8.78
C ASP A 26 0.58 7.62 8.13
N GLY A 27 -0.08 6.75 8.89
CA GLY A 27 -1.34 6.12 8.49
C GLY A 27 -1.18 4.97 7.50
N LEU A 28 -0.12 4.15 7.58
CA LEU A 28 -0.01 2.95 6.75
C LEU A 28 -1.28 2.09 6.84
N GLY A 29 -1.81 1.74 5.68
CA GLY A 29 -3.05 0.98 5.55
C GLY A 29 -4.30 1.85 5.53
N TRP A 30 -4.14 3.17 5.38
CA TRP A 30 -5.26 4.08 5.08
C TRP A 30 -6.04 3.63 3.85
N SER A 31 -5.31 3.19 2.82
CA SER A 31 -5.86 2.50 1.66
C SER A 31 -5.11 1.19 1.44
N VAL A 32 -5.83 0.17 0.95
CA VAL A 32 -5.28 -1.17 0.71
C VAL A 32 -5.86 -1.75 -0.58
N GLY A 33 -5.01 -2.34 -1.41
CA GLY A 33 -5.39 -3.18 -2.54
C GLY A 33 -4.69 -4.55 -2.46
N ILE A 34 -5.35 -5.60 -2.96
CA ILE A 34 -4.78 -6.96 -3.01
C ILE A 34 -5.00 -7.59 -4.40
N SER A 35 -3.99 -8.31 -4.89
CA SER A 35 -4.10 -9.07 -6.15
C SER A 35 -5.08 -10.24 -6.02
N HIS A 36 -5.52 -10.79 -7.15
CA HIS A 36 -6.54 -11.85 -7.15
C HIS A 36 -6.06 -13.15 -6.48
N ASP A 37 -4.78 -13.46 -6.64
CA ASP A 37 -4.13 -14.62 -6.01
C ASP A 37 -3.79 -14.38 -4.53
N GLY A 38 -4.05 -13.18 -4.00
CA GLY A 38 -3.75 -12.83 -2.63
C GLY A 38 -2.27 -12.67 -2.32
N THR A 39 -1.36 -12.70 -3.30
CA THR A 39 0.09 -12.70 -3.05
C THR A 39 0.75 -11.33 -3.08
N LYS A 40 0.06 -10.29 -3.53
CA LYS A 40 0.56 -8.90 -3.56
C LYS A 40 -0.44 -7.96 -2.90
N VAL A 41 0.07 -7.10 -2.03
CA VAL A 41 -0.70 -6.07 -1.34
C VAL A 41 -0.06 -4.71 -1.60
N VAL A 42 -0.87 -3.71 -1.90
CA VAL A 42 -0.47 -2.30 -2.01
C VAL A 42 -1.11 -1.55 -0.86
N MET A 43 -0.35 -0.73 -0.14
CA MET A 43 -0.86 0.05 0.98
C MET A 43 -0.42 1.51 0.87
N GLY A 44 -1.34 2.42 1.16
CA GLY A 44 -1.05 3.85 1.23
C GLY A 44 -0.87 4.35 2.66
N SER A 45 0.01 5.34 2.81
CA SER A 45 0.33 6.12 4.01
C SER A 45 0.27 7.61 3.66
N PRO A 46 -0.92 8.22 3.51
CA PRO A 46 -1.06 9.58 2.97
C PRO A 46 -0.46 10.68 3.83
N TYR A 47 -0.13 10.41 5.10
CA TYR A 47 0.48 11.37 6.00
C TYR A 47 1.95 11.09 6.26
N ASN A 48 2.56 10.18 5.50
CA ASN A 48 4.00 9.96 5.59
C ASN A 48 4.75 11.24 5.21
N ASP A 49 5.71 11.58 6.07
CA ASP A 49 6.52 12.81 6.04
C ASP A 49 8.00 12.54 5.69
N ASP A 50 8.36 11.30 5.29
CA ASP A 50 9.77 10.89 5.13
C ASP A 50 10.49 11.71 4.04
N ILE A 51 9.77 12.04 2.96
CA ILE A 51 10.31 12.84 1.84
C ILE A 51 9.97 14.32 1.99
N ALA A 52 8.71 14.66 2.32
CA ALA A 52 8.28 16.02 2.58
C ALA A 52 6.98 16.04 3.39
N ASN A 53 6.59 17.21 3.94
CA ASN A 53 5.39 17.30 4.74
C ASN A 53 4.13 16.85 3.97
N ASN A 54 3.42 15.89 4.54
CA ASN A 54 2.27 15.19 4.00
C ASN A 54 2.46 14.78 2.54
N SER A 55 3.68 14.36 2.17
CA SER A 55 3.92 13.88 0.81
C SER A 55 3.12 12.62 0.53
N GLY A 56 2.99 11.78 1.56
CA GLY A 56 2.38 10.49 1.46
C GLY A 56 3.26 9.50 0.71
N GLN A 57 2.91 8.23 0.86
CA GLN A 57 3.71 7.11 0.40
C GLN A 57 2.80 5.93 0.03
N VAL A 58 3.24 5.13 -0.95
CA VAL A 58 2.66 3.83 -1.25
C VAL A 58 3.75 2.76 -1.18
N GLN A 59 3.45 1.67 -0.47
CA GLN A 59 4.33 0.53 -0.32
C GLN A 59 3.69 -0.72 -0.93
N VAL A 60 4.50 -1.56 -1.56
CA VAL A 60 4.05 -2.82 -2.17
C VAL A 60 4.71 -3.99 -1.47
N PHE A 61 3.91 -4.93 -0.98
CA PHE A 61 4.39 -6.14 -0.34
C PHE A 61 3.97 -7.37 -1.14
N LYS A 62 4.82 -8.39 -1.13
CA LYS A 62 4.57 -9.68 -1.74
C LYS A 62 4.76 -10.79 -0.71
N ASP A 63 3.86 -11.76 -0.71
CA ASP A 63 4.07 -13.02 -0.01
C ASP A 63 5.10 -13.87 -0.76
N ASN A 64 6.17 -14.25 -0.07
CA ASN A 64 7.21 -15.14 -0.59
C ASN A 64 7.01 -16.63 -0.22
N GLY A 65 5.90 -16.95 0.46
CA GLY A 65 5.54 -18.27 0.99
C GLY A 65 5.91 -18.48 2.46
N THR A 66 6.67 -17.56 3.06
CA THR A 66 7.09 -17.61 4.47
C THR A 66 6.81 -16.32 5.23
N GLU A 67 6.78 -15.20 4.52
CA GLU A 67 6.50 -13.88 5.06
C GLU A 67 6.09 -12.91 3.95
N TRP A 68 5.50 -11.79 4.38
CA TRP A 68 5.30 -10.62 3.54
C TRP A 68 6.58 -9.79 3.48
N VAL A 69 7.13 -9.62 2.28
CA VAL A 69 8.32 -8.80 2.00
C VAL A 69 7.96 -7.61 1.12
N GLN A 70 8.54 -6.44 1.39
CA GLN A 70 8.40 -5.31 0.48
C GLN A 70 9.07 -5.62 -0.86
N VAL A 71 8.46 -5.19 -1.97
CA VAL A 71 8.98 -5.37 -3.32
C VAL A 71 9.14 -4.02 -4.02
N GLY A 72 10.38 -3.70 -4.38
CA GLY A 72 10.75 -2.38 -4.89
C GLY A 72 10.94 -1.35 -3.78
N GLU A 73 11.31 -0.15 -4.20
CA GLU A 73 11.42 1.02 -3.32
C GLU A 73 10.03 1.55 -2.96
N ASP A 74 9.98 2.42 -1.95
CA ASP A 74 8.79 3.20 -1.65
C ASP A 74 8.38 4.06 -2.86
N ILE A 75 7.08 4.24 -3.04
CA ILE A 75 6.52 5.12 -4.08
C ILE A 75 6.03 6.39 -3.38
N ASP A 76 6.85 7.43 -3.40
CA ASP A 76 6.60 8.67 -2.66
C ASP A 76 5.87 9.72 -3.50
N GLY A 77 5.05 10.53 -2.83
CA GLY A 77 4.45 11.74 -3.39
C GLY A 77 5.36 12.97 -3.25
N GLU A 78 4.84 14.12 -3.66
CA GLU A 78 5.44 15.43 -3.43
C GLU A 78 4.82 16.13 -2.22
N ALA A 79 5.46 17.17 -1.69
CA ALA A 79 4.97 17.90 -0.50
C ALA A 79 3.48 18.28 -0.61
N GLY A 80 2.68 17.83 0.35
CA GLY A 80 1.24 18.10 0.44
C GLY A 80 0.36 17.31 -0.54
N ASP A 81 0.90 16.31 -1.24
CA ASP A 81 0.13 15.49 -2.18
C ASP A 81 -0.89 14.57 -1.49
N TYR A 82 -0.61 14.14 -0.25
CA TYR A 82 -1.32 13.05 0.41
C TYR A 82 -1.37 11.79 -0.47
N PHE A 83 -0.24 11.44 -1.09
CA PHE A 83 -0.16 10.31 -2.01
C PHE A 83 -0.45 8.98 -1.30
N GLY A 84 -1.16 8.08 -1.98
CA GLY A 84 -1.66 6.85 -1.36
C GLY A 84 -2.97 7.03 -0.59
N SER A 85 -3.68 8.16 -0.77
CA SER A 85 -5.03 8.35 -0.22
C SER A 85 -6.04 7.30 -0.71
N SER A 86 -5.82 6.75 -1.90
CA SER A 86 -6.54 5.60 -2.44
C SER A 86 -5.58 4.79 -3.31
N THR A 87 -5.72 3.47 -3.29
CA THR A 87 -4.88 2.53 -4.05
C THR A 87 -5.72 1.46 -4.74
N GLY A 88 -5.23 0.93 -5.86
CA GLY A 88 -5.78 -0.25 -6.51
C GLY A 88 -4.68 -1.06 -7.17
N ILE A 89 -4.90 -2.36 -7.37
CA ILE A 89 -3.96 -3.27 -8.04
C ILE A 89 -4.73 -4.18 -9.00
N THR A 90 -4.12 -4.53 -10.14
CA THR A 90 -4.71 -5.49 -11.08
C THR A 90 -4.70 -6.91 -10.52
N GLY A 91 -5.59 -7.77 -11.03
CA GLY A 91 -5.72 -9.14 -10.55
C GLY A 91 -4.44 -9.96 -10.68
N ASP A 92 -3.66 -9.72 -11.73
CA ASP A 92 -2.35 -10.35 -11.98
C ASP A 92 -1.19 -9.66 -11.21
N GLY A 93 -1.47 -8.58 -10.49
CA GLY A 93 -0.49 -7.82 -9.71
C GLY A 93 0.60 -7.12 -10.53
N SER A 94 0.39 -6.94 -11.84
CA SER A 94 1.36 -6.30 -12.75
C SER A 94 1.26 -4.78 -12.78
N ARG A 95 0.10 -4.22 -12.43
CA ARG A 95 -0.15 -2.78 -12.38
C ARG A 95 -0.83 -2.38 -11.09
N LEU A 96 -0.54 -1.18 -10.63
CA LEU A 96 -1.24 -0.55 -9.52
C LEU A 96 -1.56 0.91 -9.85
N VAL A 97 -2.52 1.47 -9.12
CA VAL A 97 -2.88 2.88 -9.17
C VAL A 97 -2.84 3.46 -7.78
N ALA A 98 -2.48 4.74 -7.68
CA ALA A 98 -2.52 5.49 -6.45
C ALA A 98 -2.91 6.95 -6.71
N SER A 99 -3.65 7.54 -5.77
CA SER A 99 -4.09 8.94 -5.87
C SER A 99 -3.33 9.84 -4.90
N ALA A 100 -3.01 11.06 -5.34
CA ALA A 100 -2.62 12.19 -4.52
C ALA A 100 -3.74 13.24 -4.54
N ILE A 101 -4.50 13.37 -3.46
CA ILE A 101 -5.68 14.24 -3.43
C ILE A 101 -5.33 15.72 -3.21
N GLY A 102 -4.16 16.01 -2.63
CA GLY A 102 -3.68 17.39 -2.43
C GLY A 102 -2.94 17.96 -3.64
N SER A 103 -2.58 17.11 -4.61
CA SER A 103 -1.80 17.51 -5.78
C SER A 103 -2.50 18.57 -6.63
N ASN A 104 -1.71 19.37 -7.35
CA ASN A 104 -2.18 20.41 -8.27
C ASN A 104 -3.20 21.38 -7.63
N SER A 105 -2.85 21.98 -6.49
CA SER A 105 -3.75 22.88 -5.73
C SER A 105 -5.06 22.20 -5.33
N ALA A 106 -4.98 20.95 -4.83
CA ALA A 106 -6.11 20.12 -4.41
C ALA A 106 -7.13 19.77 -5.52
N THR A 107 -6.71 19.80 -6.79
CA THR A 107 -7.50 19.22 -7.90
C THR A 107 -7.29 17.71 -8.04
N GLY A 108 -6.24 17.18 -7.39
CA GLY A 108 -5.93 15.77 -7.33
C GLY A 108 -5.14 15.26 -8.55
N LYS A 109 -4.52 14.10 -8.37
CA LYS A 109 -3.78 13.36 -9.39
C LYS A 109 -3.95 11.86 -9.15
N VAL A 110 -4.02 11.07 -10.21
CA VAL A 110 -3.94 9.60 -10.16
C VAL A 110 -2.76 9.16 -11.01
N GLN A 111 -1.93 8.29 -10.46
CA GLN A 111 -0.79 7.70 -11.17
C GLN A 111 -0.99 6.19 -11.30
N VAL A 112 -0.60 5.67 -12.46
CA VAL A 112 -0.57 4.23 -12.76
C VAL A 112 0.90 3.82 -12.77
N PHE A 113 1.20 2.70 -12.12
CA PHE A 113 2.53 2.10 -12.07
C PHE A 113 2.45 0.70 -12.64
N GLU A 114 3.50 0.32 -13.37
CA GLU A 114 3.64 -0.98 -14.02
C GLU A 114 5.06 -1.50 -13.83
N LYS A 115 5.23 -2.82 -13.99
CA LYS A 115 6.51 -3.50 -13.90
C LYS A 115 7.36 -3.30 -15.15
#